data_AF-A0AAJ6B3B4-F1
#
_entry.id   AF-A0AAJ6B3B4-F1
#
_cell.length_a   1.000
_cell.length_b   1.000
_cell.length_c   1.000
_cell.angle_alpha   90.00
_cell.angle_beta   90.00
_cell.angle_gamma   90.00
#
_symmetry.space_group_name_H-M   'P 1'
#
loop_
_entity.id
_entity.type
_entity.pdbx_description
1 polymer ?
#
loop_
_entity_poly.entity_id
_entity_poly.type
_entity_poly.pdbx_seq_one_letter_code
_entity_poly.pdbx_strand_id
1 'polypeptide(L)'
;MIGEISRTELTWFEQWIEQDRLTPPAEAVRRVVILHPGTRWVPERVRLGRPPYENGPDDARASEEQRLLLEQCLHDTLGPRARCSIALYAGFLSESDDGRSEGFDEPSGTWHRGRLNYVLFSGELHECAYAGVDRRWGSGRTFLPGAPFPIVELSYLWTDDRSVFVASPPDTGATIAHGPDSLLDRLISLPELRAQEWLASA
;
A
#
# COMPACT_ATOMS: atom_id res chain seq x y z
N MET A 1 -2.01 12.16 15.00
CA MET A 1 -3.49 12.24 14.97
C MET A 1 -3.97 11.98 13.56
N ILE A 2 -4.75 10.90 13.38
CA ILE A 2 -5.43 10.57 12.13
C ILE A 2 -6.63 11.50 11.93
N GLY A 3 -6.85 11.94 10.69
CA GLY A 3 -7.97 12.78 10.29
C GLY A 3 -8.42 12.52 8.86
N GLU A 4 -9.43 13.27 8.43
CA GLU A 4 -9.96 13.20 7.07
C GLU A 4 -8.88 13.53 6.04
N ILE A 5 -8.90 12.81 4.92
CA ILE A 5 -8.09 13.15 3.75
C ILE A 5 -8.58 14.45 3.12
N SER A 6 -7.68 15.30 2.65
CA SER A 6 -8.09 16.54 1.99
C SER A 6 -8.88 16.26 0.71
N ARG A 7 -9.82 17.15 0.36
CA ARG A 7 -10.61 17.02 -0.88
C ARG A 7 -9.73 16.94 -2.13
N THR A 8 -8.60 17.67 -2.14
CA THR A 8 -7.64 17.65 -3.25
C THR A 8 -7.01 16.27 -3.42
N GLU A 9 -6.61 15.64 -2.32
CA GLU A 9 -6.02 14.30 -2.34
C GLU A 9 -7.04 13.22 -2.68
N LEU A 10 -8.28 13.35 -2.16
CA LEU A 10 -9.39 12.46 -2.52
C LEU A 10 -9.67 12.49 -4.03
N THR A 11 -9.86 13.67 -4.62
CA THR A 11 -10.13 13.79 -6.06
C THR A 11 -8.96 13.29 -6.91
N TRP A 12 -7.71 13.49 -6.46
CA TRP A 12 -6.55 12.94 -7.15
C TRP A 12 -6.52 11.40 -7.12
N PHE A 13 -6.81 10.80 -5.96
CA PHE A 13 -6.93 9.36 -5.81
C PHE A 13 -8.02 8.78 -6.71
N GLU A 14 -9.22 9.38 -6.70
CA GLU A 14 -10.37 8.99 -7.52
C GLU A 14 -10.03 8.95 -9.01
N GLN A 15 -9.46 10.03 -9.54
CA GLN A 15 -9.10 10.13 -10.96
C GLN A 15 -8.08 9.09 -11.40
N TRP A 16 -7.20 8.66 -10.50
CA TRP A 16 -6.18 7.67 -10.80
C TRP A 16 -6.72 6.24 -10.67
N ILE A 17 -7.41 5.92 -9.59
CA ILE A 17 -7.88 4.55 -9.34
C ILE A 17 -8.93 4.10 -10.37
N GLU A 18 -9.71 5.03 -10.92
CA GLU A 18 -10.64 4.78 -12.04
C GLU A 18 -9.94 4.31 -13.32
N GLN A 19 -8.64 4.57 -13.48
CA GLN A 19 -7.86 4.17 -14.67
C GLN A 19 -7.27 2.75 -14.59
N ASP A 20 -7.56 2.00 -13.52
CA ASP A 20 -7.04 0.64 -13.28
C ASP A 20 -5.51 0.55 -13.33
N ARG A 21 -4.83 1.61 -12.86
CA ARG A 21 -3.37 1.69 -12.79
C ARG A 21 -2.89 1.37 -11.39
N LEU A 22 -1.86 0.53 -11.27
CA LEU A 22 -1.26 0.15 -9.98
C LEU A 22 -0.61 1.31 -9.22
N THR A 23 -0.15 2.32 -9.94
CA THR A 23 0.50 3.52 -9.40
C THR A 23 0.01 4.74 -10.15
N PRO A 24 0.00 5.93 -9.52
CA PRO A 24 -0.36 7.15 -10.21
C PRO A 24 0.57 7.41 -11.41
N PRO A 25 0.09 8.09 -12.46
CA PRO A 25 0.94 8.52 -13.56
C PRO A 25 1.98 9.53 -13.06
N ALA A 26 3.18 9.03 -12.78
CA ALA A 26 4.36 9.85 -12.57
C ALA A 26 5.33 9.58 -13.72
N GLU A 27 5.49 10.56 -14.61
CA GLU A 27 6.52 10.55 -15.63
C GLU A 27 7.89 10.66 -14.94
N ALA A 28 8.83 9.78 -15.32
CA ALA A 28 10.24 9.81 -14.91
C ALA A 28 10.60 9.58 -13.43
N VAL A 29 9.69 9.10 -12.57
CA VAL A 29 10.07 8.71 -11.20
C VAL A 29 10.58 7.27 -11.20
N ARG A 30 11.80 7.07 -10.68
CA ARG A 30 12.42 5.76 -10.46
C ARG A 30 11.51 4.90 -9.56
N ARG A 31 11.40 3.61 -9.87
CA ARG A 31 10.44 2.71 -9.23
C ARG A 31 11.15 1.46 -8.75
N VAL A 32 10.84 1.05 -7.53
CA VAL A 32 11.32 -0.21 -6.96
C VAL A 32 10.13 -1.12 -6.70
N VAL A 33 10.28 -2.40 -7.03
CA VAL A 33 9.29 -3.44 -6.82
C VAL A 33 9.84 -4.42 -5.78
N ILE A 34 9.14 -4.57 -4.68
CA ILE A 34 9.39 -5.52 -3.59
C ILE A 34 8.52 -6.75 -3.87
N LEU A 35 9.16 -7.88 -4.16
CA LEU A 35 8.44 -9.12 -4.51
C LEU A 35 7.97 -9.85 -3.26
N HIS A 36 6.66 -10.04 -3.11
CA HIS A 36 6.12 -10.86 -2.04
C HIS A 36 6.54 -12.34 -2.21
N PRO A 37 6.52 -13.16 -1.15
CA PRO A 37 6.77 -14.59 -1.25
C PRO A 37 5.91 -15.25 -2.33
N GLY A 38 6.50 -16.14 -3.13
CA GLY A 38 5.82 -16.80 -4.25
C GLY A 38 5.78 -16.01 -5.56
N THR A 39 5.97 -14.68 -5.52
CA THR A 39 6.04 -13.85 -6.73
C THR A 39 7.42 -13.93 -7.39
N ARG A 40 7.43 -13.97 -8.72
CA ARG A 40 8.64 -14.04 -9.55
C ARG A 40 8.87 -12.77 -10.36
N TRP A 41 10.14 -12.41 -10.55
CA TRP A 41 10.55 -11.36 -11.48
C TRP A 41 10.49 -11.87 -12.92
N VAL A 42 9.89 -11.08 -13.81
CA VAL A 42 9.73 -11.38 -15.24
C VAL A 42 9.85 -10.06 -16.04
N PRO A 43 11.07 -9.55 -16.26
CA PRO A 43 11.29 -8.22 -16.84
C PRO A 43 10.79 -8.10 -18.29
N GLU A 44 10.69 -9.20 -19.03
CA GLU A 44 10.20 -9.22 -20.41
C GLU A 44 8.73 -8.77 -20.51
N ARG A 45 7.96 -8.88 -19.42
CA ARG A 45 6.57 -8.43 -19.36
C ARG A 45 6.41 -6.92 -19.57
N VAL A 46 7.45 -6.13 -19.28
CA VAL A 46 7.43 -4.68 -19.51
C VAL A 46 7.20 -4.37 -20.99
N ARG A 47 7.79 -5.14 -21.90
CA ARG A 47 7.59 -5.00 -23.35
C ARG A 47 6.14 -5.27 -23.81
N LEU A 48 5.36 -5.94 -22.97
CA LEU A 48 3.94 -6.22 -23.18
C LEU A 48 3.03 -5.21 -22.48
N GLY A 49 3.58 -4.11 -21.95
CA GLY A 49 2.83 -3.13 -21.17
C GLY A 49 2.35 -3.67 -19.81
N ARG A 50 2.99 -4.72 -19.29
CA ARG A 50 2.63 -5.36 -18.02
C ARG A 50 3.72 -5.12 -16.96
N PRO A 51 3.38 -5.21 -15.66
CA PRO A 51 4.38 -5.15 -14.60
C PRO A 51 5.47 -6.22 -14.76
N PRO A 52 6.73 -5.95 -14.34
CA PRO A 52 7.91 -6.81 -14.52
C PRO A 52 7.92 -8.03 -13.58
N TYR A 53 6.75 -8.51 -13.16
CA TYR A 53 6.60 -9.62 -12.24
C TYR A 53 5.34 -10.42 -12.54
N GLU A 54 5.28 -11.62 -11.98
CA GLU A 54 4.13 -12.50 -12.05
C GLU A 54 3.80 -13.02 -10.68
N ASN A 55 2.53 -12.87 -10.31
CA ASN A 55 1.99 -13.34 -9.05
C ASN A 55 2.07 -14.87 -8.99
N GLY A 56 2.38 -15.39 -7.81
CA GLY A 56 2.21 -16.82 -7.53
C GLY A 56 0.73 -17.23 -7.56
N PRO A 57 0.45 -18.54 -7.58
CA PRO A 57 -0.93 -19.07 -7.51
C PRO A 57 -1.62 -18.85 -6.16
N ASP A 58 -0.85 -18.51 -5.11
CA ASP A 58 -1.35 -18.19 -3.78
C ASP A 58 -1.44 -16.66 -3.60
N ASP A 59 -2.37 -16.19 -2.76
CA ASP A 59 -2.54 -14.80 -2.34
C ASP A 59 -1.25 -14.26 -1.69
N ALA A 60 -0.33 -13.80 -2.54
CA ALA A 60 1.04 -13.49 -2.17
C ALA A 60 1.10 -12.13 -1.48
N ARG A 61 1.14 -12.16 -0.15
CA ARG A 61 1.25 -10.96 0.71
C ARG A 61 2.67 -10.69 1.13
N ALA A 62 3.02 -9.42 1.36
CA ALA A 62 4.31 -9.07 1.95
C ALA A 62 4.51 -9.81 3.27
N SER A 63 5.68 -10.41 3.48
CA SER A 63 5.98 -11.03 4.77
C SER A 63 6.01 -9.99 5.89
N GLU A 64 5.85 -10.40 7.15
CA GLU A 64 6.02 -9.51 8.30
C GLU A 64 7.39 -8.82 8.28
N GLU A 65 8.45 -9.56 7.98
CA GLU A 65 9.80 -9.01 7.83
C GLU A 65 9.88 -7.95 6.73
N GLN A 66 9.26 -8.18 5.57
CA GLN A 66 9.23 -7.19 4.49
C GLN A 66 8.48 -5.92 4.90
N ARG A 67 7.35 -6.06 5.59
CA ARG A 67 6.56 -4.92 6.09
C ARG A 67 7.36 -4.09 7.10
N LEU A 68 8.04 -4.74 8.04
CA LEU A 68 8.88 -4.10 9.05
C LEU A 68 10.08 -3.36 8.43
N LEU A 69 10.78 -4.00 7.48
CA LEU A 69 11.93 -3.38 6.82
C LEU A 69 11.53 -2.20 5.93
N LEU A 70 10.41 -2.31 5.20
CA LEU A 70 9.87 -1.22 4.41
C LEU A 70 9.46 -0.04 5.30
N GLU A 71 8.73 -0.32 6.39
CA GLU A 71 8.34 0.72 7.36
C GLU A 71 9.56 1.41 7.98
N GLN A 72 10.59 0.65 8.35
CA GLN A 72 11.84 1.22 8.86
C GLN A 72 12.50 2.16 7.83
N CYS A 73 12.57 1.75 6.56
CA CYS A 73 13.14 2.61 5.50
C CYS A 73 12.34 3.90 5.30
N LEU A 74 11.01 3.82 5.37
CA LEU A 74 10.14 4.99 5.29
C LEU A 74 10.34 5.91 6.50
N HIS A 75 10.42 5.37 7.71
CA HIS A 75 10.71 6.14 8.93
C HIS A 75 12.07 6.82 8.89
N ASP A 76 13.11 6.14 8.39
CA ASP A 76 14.45 6.72 8.26
C ASP A 76 14.49 7.84 7.22
N THR A 77 13.69 7.74 6.16
CA THR A 77 13.65 8.72 5.06
C THR A 77 12.79 9.95 5.38
N LEU A 78 11.58 9.72 5.89
CA LEU A 78 10.56 10.77 6.07
C LEU A 78 10.49 11.27 7.51
N GLY A 79 10.94 10.45 8.47
CA GLY A 79 10.66 10.62 9.90
C GLY A 79 9.30 10.04 10.30
N PRO A 80 9.15 9.53 11.55
CA PRO A 80 7.92 8.88 12.01
C PRO A 80 6.70 9.80 12.10
N ARG A 81 6.92 11.11 12.08
CA ARG A 81 5.87 12.14 12.18
C ARG A 81 5.53 12.79 10.84
N ALA A 82 6.11 12.31 9.74
CA ALA A 82 5.74 12.76 8.41
C ALA A 82 4.24 12.55 8.19
N ARG A 83 3.58 13.54 7.59
CA ARG A 83 2.17 13.39 7.23
C ARG A 83 2.06 12.59 5.95
N CYS A 84 1.20 11.57 6.00
CA CYS A 84 0.90 10.73 4.87
C CYS A 84 -0.61 10.60 4.72
N SER A 85 -1.04 10.43 3.48
CA SER A 85 -2.37 10.00 3.11
C SER A 85 -2.33 8.51 2.79
N ILE A 86 -3.40 7.82 3.15
CA ILE A 86 -3.49 6.36 3.15
C ILE A 86 -4.79 5.96 2.48
N ALA A 87 -4.75 4.85 1.74
CA ALA A 87 -5.93 4.12 1.33
C ALA A 87 -5.78 2.65 1.70
N LEU A 88 -6.70 2.17 2.54
CA LEU A 88 -6.81 0.76 2.92
C LEU A 88 -7.87 0.11 2.05
N TYR A 89 -7.55 -1.01 1.41
CA TYR A 89 -8.57 -1.78 0.70
C TYR A 89 -9.50 -2.45 1.70
N ALA A 90 -10.81 -2.24 1.51
CA ALA A 90 -11.88 -2.64 2.41
C ALA A 90 -12.88 -3.60 1.75
N GLY A 91 -12.49 -4.31 0.69
CA GLY A 91 -13.39 -5.20 -0.05
C GLY A 91 -13.91 -6.42 0.72
N PHE A 92 -13.38 -6.69 1.92
CA PHE A 92 -13.85 -7.76 2.81
C PHE A 92 -14.83 -7.27 3.89
N LEU A 93 -14.98 -5.95 4.06
CA LEU A 93 -15.97 -5.38 4.96
C LEU A 93 -17.32 -5.36 4.23
N SER A 94 -18.36 -5.92 4.85
CA SER A 94 -19.70 -5.95 4.27
C SER A 94 -20.21 -4.52 4.02
N GLU A 95 -20.86 -4.25 2.89
CA GLU A 95 -21.43 -2.93 2.57
C GLU A 95 -22.47 -2.44 3.60
N SER A 96 -23.04 -3.36 4.38
CA SER A 96 -23.95 -3.06 5.50
C SER A 96 -23.22 -2.67 6.79
N ASP A 97 -21.91 -2.82 6.81
CA ASP A 97 -21.05 -2.66 7.95
C ASP A 97 -20.12 -1.48 7.68
N ASP A 98 -20.65 -0.27 7.92
CA ASP A 98 -19.90 1.00 7.94
C ASP A 98 -18.87 1.00 9.10
N GLY A 99 -18.05 -0.04 9.22
CA GLY A 99 -17.06 -0.25 10.29
C GLY A 99 -17.62 -0.49 11.70
N ARG A 100 -18.94 -0.36 11.92
CA ARG A 100 -19.54 -0.28 13.25
C ARG A 100 -19.71 -1.61 13.97
N SER A 101 -19.82 -2.74 13.26
CA SER A 101 -20.18 -4.02 13.89
C SER A 101 -18.98 -4.89 14.28
N GLU A 102 -17.78 -4.64 13.73
CA GLU A 102 -16.60 -5.49 13.94
C GLU A 102 -15.43 -4.87 14.74
N GLY A 103 -15.60 -3.65 15.29
CA GLY A 103 -14.56 -2.99 16.08
C GLY A 103 -13.51 -2.25 15.26
N PHE A 104 -13.87 -1.87 14.03
CA PHE A 104 -13.08 -0.99 13.17
C PHE A 104 -13.34 0.47 13.60
N ASP A 105 -12.38 1.07 14.32
CA ASP A 105 -12.46 2.48 14.73
C ASP A 105 -12.09 3.39 13.55
N GLU A 106 -13.06 3.59 12.65
CA GLU A 106 -12.92 4.46 11.48
C GLU A 106 -13.15 5.94 11.83
N PRO A 107 -12.34 6.86 11.28
CA PRO A 107 -12.74 8.25 11.23
C PRO A 107 -13.99 8.38 10.33
N SER A 108 -14.96 9.19 10.74
CA SER A 108 -16.16 9.41 9.90
C SER A 108 -15.79 10.02 8.54
N GLY A 109 -16.46 9.60 7.47
CA GLY A 109 -16.31 10.23 6.15
C GLY A 109 -15.10 9.76 5.33
N THR A 110 -14.43 8.68 5.76
CA THR A 110 -13.24 8.12 5.10
C THR A 110 -13.56 7.07 4.04
N TRP A 111 -14.81 6.62 3.94
CA TRP A 111 -15.19 5.62 2.95
C TRP A 111 -15.26 6.22 1.55
N HIS A 112 -14.53 5.60 0.64
CA HIS A 112 -14.69 5.78 -0.78
C HIS A 112 -15.24 4.49 -1.40
N ARG A 113 -16.44 4.61 -1.98
CA ARG A 113 -17.14 3.52 -2.66
C ARG A 113 -17.01 3.72 -4.16
N GLY A 114 -16.41 2.75 -4.84
CA GLY A 114 -16.19 2.76 -6.29
C GLY A 114 -16.10 1.35 -6.83
N ARG A 115 -15.26 1.12 -7.85
CA ARG A 115 -14.97 -0.24 -8.36
C ARG A 115 -14.42 -1.17 -7.27
N LEU A 116 -13.63 -0.61 -6.36
CA LEU A 116 -13.17 -1.23 -5.13
C LEU A 116 -13.49 -0.28 -3.98
N ASN A 117 -13.76 -0.84 -2.81
CA ASN A 117 -14.05 -0.06 -1.61
C ASN A 117 -12.75 0.22 -0.86
N TYR A 118 -12.53 1.50 -0.54
CA TYR A 118 -11.35 1.94 0.20
C TYR A 118 -11.76 2.78 1.41
N VAL A 119 -10.94 2.72 2.46
CA VAL A 119 -10.98 3.64 3.59
C VAL A 119 -9.77 4.57 3.47
N LEU A 120 -10.01 5.87 3.30
CA LEU A 120 -9.00 6.90 3.09
C LEU A 120 -8.92 7.89 4.24
N PHE A 121 -7.72 8.12 4.74
CA PHE A 121 -7.44 9.08 5.81
C PHE A 121 -6.02 9.61 5.70
N SER A 122 -5.72 10.63 6.48
CA SER A 122 -4.36 11.16 6.61
C SER A 122 -3.91 11.14 8.07
N GLY A 123 -2.62 10.94 8.32
CA GLY A 123 -2.08 10.91 9.68
C GLY A 123 -0.56 10.93 9.70
N GLU A 124 0.03 10.76 10.89
CA GLU A 124 1.48 10.63 11.00
C GLU A 124 1.92 9.22 10.58
N LEU A 125 3.06 9.09 9.90
CA LEU A 125 3.54 7.84 9.32
C LEU A 125 3.53 6.67 10.32
N HIS A 126 3.97 6.87 11.56
CA HIS A 126 3.98 5.82 12.58
C HIS A 126 2.57 5.33 13.02
N GLU A 127 1.52 6.13 12.79
CA GLU A 127 0.13 5.74 13.07
C GLU A 127 -0.52 5.05 11.87
N CYS A 128 0.05 5.27 10.68
CA CYS A 128 -0.59 5.03 9.39
C CYS A 128 0.16 4.01 8.50
N ALA A 129 1.40 3.66 8.86
CA ALA A 129 2.18 2.59 8.23
C ALA A 129 1.72 1.20 8.69
N TYR A 130 2.38 0.14 8.23
CA TYR A 130 1.98 -1.26 8.46
C TYR A 130 1.72 -1.57 9.95
N ALA A 131 2.63 -1.24 10.86
CA ALA A 131 2.46 -1.52 12.29
C ALA A 131 1.37 -0.66 12.95
N GLY A 132 1.20 0.59 12.50
CA GLY A 132 0.16 1.49 12.98
C GLY A 132 -1.24 1.03 12.56
N VAL A 133 -1.39 0.68 11.28
CA VAL A 133 -2.59 0.06 10.71
C VAL A 133 -2.87 -1.27 11.39
N ASP A 134 -1.86 -2.14 11.54
CA ASP A 134 -2.04 -3.45 12.18
C ASP A 134 -2.49 -3.33 13.64
N ARG A 135 -1.95 -2.36 14.39
CA ARG A 135 -2.34 -2.10 15.78
C ARG A 135 -3.76 -1.56 15.90
N ARG A 136 -4.16 -0.70 14.96
CA ARG A 136 -5.45 0.01 15.02
C ARG A 136 -6.60 -0.80 14.41
N TRP A 137 -6.31 -1.51 13.34
CA TRP A 137 -7.29 -2.14 12.45
C TRP A 137 -6.89 -3.54 11.98
N GLY A 138 -5.60 -3.89 12.05
CA GLY A 138 -5.18 -5.27 11.91
C GLY A 138 -5.67 -6.10 13.09
N SER A 139 -5.68 -7.41 12.86
CA SER A 139 -6.27 -8.43 13.71
C SER A 139 -5.69 -8.48 15.13
N GLY A 140 -6.06 -7.54 16.01
CA GLY A 140 -5.93 -7.70 17.46
C GLY A 140 -6.68 -8.93 18.02
N ARG A 141 -7.26 -9.75 17.13
CA ARG A 141 -7.88 -11.04 17.37
C ARG A 141 -6.98 -12.15 16.83
N THR A 142 -6.76 -13.18 17.65
CA THR A 142 -6.16 -14.45 17.24
C THR A 142 -6.92 -15.01 16.03
N PHE A 143 -6.20 -15.45 15.00
CA PHE A 143 -6.77 -16.17 13.86
C PHE A 143 -7.54 -17.41 14.35
N LEU A 144 -8.82 -17.49 13.97
CA LEU A 144 -9.67 -18.66 14.20
C LEU A 144 -10.08 -19.25 12.84
N PRO A 145 -9.71 -20.51 12.54
CA PRO A 145 -10.14 -21.16 11.29
C PRO A 145 -11.67 -21.12 11.13
N GLY A 146 -12.15 -20.53 10.04
CA GLY A 146 -13.59 -20.43 9.72
C GLY A 146 -14.28 -19.15 10.17
N ALA A 147 -13.59 -18.23 10.84
CA ALA A 147 -14.13 -16.90 11.13
C ALA A 147 -13.85 -15.91 9.97
N PRO A 148 -14.79 -15.00 9.64
CA PRO A 148 -14.49 -13.87 8.76
C PRO A 148 -13.39 -13.03 9.41
N PHE A 149 -12.27 -12.86 8.70
CA PHE A 149 -11.13 -12.10 9.16
C PHE A 149 -11.22 -10.71 8.51
N PRO A 150 -11.25 -9.61 9.27
CA PRO A 150 -11.15 -8.28 8.67
C PRO A 150 -9.71 -8.11 8.19
N ILE A 151 -9.47 -8.48 6.93
CA ILE A 151 -8.20 -8.27 6.25
C ILE A 151 -8.19 -6.80 5.83
N VAL A 152 -7.58 -5.96 6.66
CA VAL A 152 -7.31 -4.57 6.32
C VAL A 152 -5.88 -4.50 5.80
N GLU A 153 -5.73 -4.32 4.50
CA GLU A 153 -4.41 -4.24 3.85
C GLU A 153 -4.12 -2.79 3.46
N LEU A 154 -2.93 -2.33 3.86
CA LEU A 154 -2.39 -1.06 3.39
C LEU A 154 -2.17 -1.17 1.88
N SER A 155 -3.12 -0.65 1.10
CA SER A 155 -3.02 -0.68 -0.36
C SER A 155 -2.18 0.47 -0.88
N TYR A 156 -2.32 1.66 -0.30
CA TYR A 156 -1.61 2.84 -0.77
C TYR A 156 -1.20 3.77 0.38
N LEU A 157 -0.01 4.35 0.26
CA LEU A 157 0.53 5.36 1.16
C LEU A 157 1.28 6.41 0.34
N TRP A 158 1.05 7.69 0.61
CA TRP A 158 1.78 8.77 -0.05
C TRP A 158 1.95 9.99 0.83
N THR A 159 3.03 10.74 0.62
CA THR A 159 3.26 12.03 1.27
C THR A 159 2.42 13.12 0.61
N ASP A 160 2.12 14.20 1.33
CA ASP A 160 1.32 15.33 0.81
C ASP A 160 1.95 15.98 -0.44
N ASP A 161 3.29 15.98 -0.53
CA ASP A 161 4.05 16.47 -1.68
C ASP A 161 4.27 15.41 -2.77
N ARG A 162 3.80 14.17 -2.54
CA ARG A 162 3.91 13.00 -3.42
C ARG A 162 5.34 12.63 -3.77
N SER A 163 6.31 13.10 -2.99
CA SER A 163 7.72 12.75 -3.14
C SER A 163 7.99 11.29 -2.80
N VAL A 164 7.15 10.68 -1.95
CA VAL A 164 7.16 9.25 -1.66
C VAL A 164 5.76 8.67 -1.87
N PHE A 165 5.72 7.50 -2.51
CA PHE A 165 4.49 6.75 -2.76
C PHE A 165 4.78 5.25 -2.64
N VAL A 166 3.91 4.53 -1.95
CA VAL A 166 3.95 3.06 -1.80
C VAL A 166 2.60 2.51 -2.22
N ALA A 167 2.62 1.49 -3.08
CA ALA A 167 1.45 0.75 -3.51
C ALA A 167 1.65 -0.75 -3.25
N SER A 168 0.72 -1.34 -2.51
CA SER A 168 0.52 -2.78 -2.39
C SER A 168 -0.93 -3.10 -2.83
N PRO A 169 -1.27 -2.94 -4.13
CA PRO A 169 -2.66 -3.07 -4.58
C PRO A 169 -3.24 -4.46 -4.30
N PRO A 170 -4.57 -4.58 -4.10
CA PRO A 170 -5.21 -5.88 -3.97
C PRO A 170 -4.96 -6.73 -5.22
N ASP A 171 -4.89 -8.05 -5.05
CA ASP A 171 -4.60 -9.03 -6.10
C ASP A 171 -3.20 -8.90 -6.74
N THR A 172 -2.26 -8.23 -6.06
CA THR A 172 -0.87 -8.14 -6.52
C THR A 172 0.11 -8.79 -5.55
N GLY A 173 1.01 -9.60 -6.10
CA GLY A 173 2.09 -10.24 -5.35
C GLY A 173 3.30 -9.34 -5.14
N ALA A 174 3.15 -8.02 -5.17
CA ALA A 174 4.27 -7.10 -5.03
C ALA A 174 3.86 -5.76 -4.43
N THR A 175 4.83 -5.10 -3.80
CA THR A 175 4.73 -3.72 -3.35
C THR A 175 5.61 -2.85 -4.23
N ILE A 176 5.09 -1.74 -4.74
CA ILE A 176 5.79 -0.79 -5.59
C ILE A 176 6.06 0.47 -4.77
N ALA A 177 7.32 0.90 -4.73
CA ALA A 177 7.75 2.11 -4.04
C ALA A 177 8.33 3.13 -5.04
N HIS A 178 7.92 4.38 -4.89
CA HIS A 178 8.48 5.57 -5.53
C HIS A 178 9.03 6.50 -4.45
N GLY A 179 10.11 7.20 -4.74
CA GLY A 179 10.79 7.99 -3.72
C GLY A 179 12.04 8.69 -4.21
N PRO A 180 12.72 9.43 -3.31
CA PRO A 180 14.08 9.90 -3.54
C PRO A 180 15.04 8.72 -3.69
N ASP A 181 16.13 8.91 -4.45
CA ASP A 181 17.11 7.85 -4.72
C ASP A 181 17.66 7.20 -3.45
N SER A 182 17.86 7.97 -2.38
CA SER A 182 18.32 7.44 -1.10
C SER A 182 17.38 6.40 -0.49
N LEU A 183 16.07 6.57 -0.64
CA LEU A 183 15.08 5.57 -0.20
C LEU A 183 15.16 4.34 -1.11
N LEU A 184 15.13 4.54 -2.42
CA LEU A 184 15.08 3.45 -3.40
C LEU A 184 16.34 2.58 -3.37
N ASP A 185 17.52 3.19 -3.27
CA ASP A 185 18.79 2.49 -3.11
C ASP A 185 18.83 1.72 -1.80
N ARG A 186 18.29 2.28 -0.72
CA ARG A 186 18.18 1.59 0.56
C ARG A 186 17.29 0.35 0.45
N LEU A 187 16.12 0.46 -0.19
CA LEU A 187 15.22 -0.67 -0.40
C LEU A 187 15.87 -1.79 -1.21
N ILE A 188 16.59 -1.45 -2.29
CA ILE A 188 17.34 -2.43 -3.11
C ILE A 188 18.48 -3.08 -2.31
N SER A 189 19.14 -2.31 -1.43
CA SER A 189 20.28 -2.79 -0.64
C SER A 189 19.93 -3.85 0.42
N LEU A 190 18.65 -4.04 0.73
CA LEU A 190 18.15 -5.00 1.72
C LEU A 190 17.70 -6.29 1.02
N PRO A 191 18.50 -7.37 1.05
CA PRO A 191 18.20 -8.60 0.31
C PRO A 191 16.86 -9.24 0.71
N GLU A 192 16.46 -9.09 1.96
CA GLU A 192 15.22 -9.61 2.55
C GLU A 192 13.98 -9.00 1.89
N LEU A 193 14.07 -7.76 1.39
CA LEU A 193 12.99 -7.13 0.65
C LEU A 193 12.80 -7.75 -0.75
N ARG A 194 13.81 -8.44 -1.30
CA ARG A 194 13.79 -8.97 -2.68
C ARG A 194 13.41 -7.87 -3.69
N ALA A 195 13.89 -6.65 -3.42
CA ALA A 195 13.52 -5.46 -4.16
C ALA A 195 14.32 -5.33 -5.46
N GLN A 196 13.66 -4.95 -6.55
CA GLN A 196 14.26 -4.78 -7.86
C GLN A 196 13.76 -3.51 -8.53
N GLU A 197 14.64 -2.87 -9.30
CA GLU A 197 14.29 -1.65 -10.03
C GLU A 197 13.39 -1.97 -11.23
N TRP A 198 12.26 -1.29 -11.33
CA TRP A 198 11.38 -1.34 -12.49
C TRP A 198 11.78 -0.23 -13.47
N LEU A 199 12.68 -0.61 -14.38
CA LEU A 199 13.03 0.21 -15.53
C LEU A 199 11.84 0.21 -16.50
N ALA A 200 11.19 1.36 -16.67
CA ALA A 200 10.22 1.53 -17.74
C ALA A 200 10.93 1.28 -19.08
N SER A 201 10.26 0.59 -20.01
CA SER A 201 10.77 0.48 -21.38
C SER A 201 10.91 1.89 -21.97
N ALA A 202 12.14 2.25 -22.33
CA ALA A 202 12.46 3.42 -23.13
C ALA A 202 11.76 3.39 -24.50
#